data_AF-A0A6A6THF1-F1
#
_entry.id   AF-A0A6A6THF1-F1
#
_cell.length_a   1.000
_cell.length_b   1.000
_cell.length_c   1.000
_cell.angle_alpha   90.00
_cell.angle_beta   90.00
_cell.angle_gamma   90.00
#
_symmetry.space_group_name_H-M   'P 1'
#
loop_
_entity.id
_entity.type
_entity.pdbx_description
1 polymer ?
#
loop_
_entity_poly.entity_id
_entity_poly.type
_entity_poly.pdbx_seq_one_letter_code
_entity_poly.pdbx_strand_id
1 'polypeptide(L)'
;MANKSDEDMHNLHAQYIEFLRKDLAYSDAHQALSNDEKTTAINQIAKKMMARWKAYGTALADNRRGYVRLSIHDSSSSGPSNKLSITLVPQAKGVLGHTPWHSCIAVDLDGTYRTVHPSAVRDTHTLIYRNGQPSFYRAKSPLFDWTESGLNVTFNHLYPQGLIIRPITSAESNPSPPMTALPMRKIRELSHTFSPVVLRGFSGTRDKALFQASAYELGEVLTWPQYGIMAVVKDTCNDSKLANNVTSNEAMPMHFDGIFKYRNVPDPTPEEPERVKKVLSPPGYQYFTCIATAPKGSGYTLFASSRLFWRYLPTPWSVERLDKVTWGTLNTGFWKMTQEGLALVVRHPITKEPCLRWHEPWSKTKYSTCELIIENDDEALIEAVNSLLYDRRVCLRFSWEEGDLLVNDNVSMLHTRTAYEGGSDREMWRIHFD
;
A
#
# COMPACT_ATOMS: atom_id res chain seq x y z
N MET A 1 17.12 -28.07 26.77
CA MET A 1 16.85 -26.62 26.98
C MET A 1 18.05 -26.09 27.73
N ALA A 2 18.64 -24.96 27.31
CA ALA A 2 19.43 -24.17 28.24
C ALA A 2 18.48 -23.78 29.38
N ASN A 3 18.87 -24.03 30.64
CA ASN A 3 18.16 -23.48 31.78
C ASN A 3 18.10 -21.97 31.57
N LYS A 4 16.90 -21.43 31.32
CA LYS A 4 16.70 -19.99 31.44
C LYS A 4 17.14 -19.60 32.84
N SER A 5 17.92 -18.52 32.96
CA SER A 5 18.38 -18.05 34.26
C SER A 5 17.16 -17.74 35.15
N ASP A 6 17.35 -17.76 36.48
CA ASP A 6 16.31 -17.34 37.41
C ASP A 6 15.83 -15.90 37.11
N GLU A 7 16.72 -15.06 36.56
CA GLU A 7 16.44 -13.71 36.11
C GLU A 7 15.47 -13.65 34.91
N ASP A 8 15.65 -14.51 33.90
CA ASP A 8 14.72 -14.65 32.76
C ASP A 8 13.32 -15.09 33.23
N MET A 9 13.26 -15.98 34.22
CA MET A 9 12.02 -16.46 34.80
C MET A 9 11.33 -15.37 35.65
N HIS A 10 12.12 -14.57 36.36
CA HIS A 10 11.62 -13.43 37.14
C HIS A 10 11.05 -12.35 36.21
N ASN A 11 11.75 -12.03 35.13
CA ASN A 11 11.30 -11.06 34.13
C ASN A 11 10.01 -11.50 33.44
N LEU A 12 9.89 -12.79 33.07
CA LEU A 12 8.66 -13.33 32.50
C LEU A 12 7.48 -13.25 33.49
N HIS A 13 7.72 -13.57 34.77
CA HIS A 13 6.70 -13.48 35.81
C HIS A 13 6.25 -12.03 36.03
N ALA A 14 7.18 -11.08 36.10
CA ALA A 14 6.88 -9.66 36.24
C ALA A 14 6.04 -9.13 35.06
N GLN A 15 6.39 -9.52 33.83
CA GLN A 15 5.61 -9.19 32.63
C GLN A 15 4.18 -9.75 32.72
N TYR A 16 4.02 -11.02 33.12
CA TYR A 16 2.68 -11.61 33.31
C TYR A 16 1.84 -10.88 34.34
N ILE A 17 2.44 -10.45 35.47
CA ILE A 17 1.72 -9.65 36.46
C ILE A 17 1.24 -8.33 35.84
N GLU A 18 2.10 -7.63 35.10
CA GLU A 18 1.73 -6.36 34.47
C GLU A 18 0.58 -6.53 33.47
N PHE A 19 0.63 -7.57 32.63
CA PHE A 19 -0.43 -7.87 31.67
C PHE A 19 -1.75 -8.24 32.37
N LEU A 20 -1.71 -9.14 33.34
CA LEU A 20 -2.91 -9.58 34.07
C LEU A 20 -3.58 -8.43 34.83
N ARG A 21 -2.81 -7.48 35.35
CA ARG A 21 -3.36 -6.26 35.97
C ARG A 21 -4.20 -5.46 34.98
N LYS A 22 -3.77 -5.33 33.73
CA LYS A 22 -4.49 -4.58 32.69
C LYS A 22 -5.70 -5.36 32.19
N ASP A 23 -5.54 -6.65 31.91
CA ASP A 23 -6.61 -7.49 31.35
C ASP A 23 -7.77 -7.70 32.34
N LEU A 24 -7.46 -7.91 33.62
CA LEU A 24 -8.47 -8.18 34.63
C LEU A 24 -9.08 -6.89 35.21
N ALA A 25 -8.55 -5.71 34.90
CA ALA A 25 -9.00 -4.43 35.46
C ALA A 25 -10.50 -4.17 35.25
N TYR A 26 -11.07 -4.69 34.16
CA TYR A 26 -12.48 -4.51 33.77
C TYR A 26 -13.33 -5.77 33.96
N SER A 27 -12.79 -6.82 34.58
CA SER A 27 -13.58 -8.02 34.89
C SER A 27 -14.42 -7.81 36.14
N ASP A 28 -15.74 -7.99 36.05
CA ASP A 28 -16.66 -7.86 37.19
C ASP A 28 -16.22 -8.70 38.40
N ALA A 29 -15.84 -9.96 38.14
CA ALA A 29 -15.35 -10.88 39.15
C ALA A 29 -14.06 -10.39 39.81
N HIS A 30 -13.18 -9.73 39.05
CA HIS A 30 -11.95 -9.15 39.60
C HIS A 30 -12.22 -7.84 40.34
N GLN A 31 -13.13 -7.00 39.85
CA GLN A 31 -13.49 -5.73 40.48
C GLN A 31 -14.14 -5.91 41.84
N ALA A 32 -14.91 -6.99 42.03
CA ALA A 32 -15.55 -7.38 43.28
C ALA A 32 -14.56 -7.78 44.41
N LEU A 33 -13.29 -8.02 44.09
CA LEU A 33 -12.26 -8.38 45.07
C LEU A 33 -11.67 -7.13 45.76
N SER A 34 -11.22 -7.29 47.00
CA SER A 34 -10.37 -6.30 47.67
C SER A 34 -8.99 -6.17 46.98
N ASN A 35 -8.24 -5.10 47.27
CA ASN A 35 -6.94 -4.86 46.62
C ASN A 35 -5.91 -5.98 46.89
N ASP A 36 -5.93 -6.55 48.09
CA ASP A 36 -5.05 -7.66 48.47
C ASP A 36 -5.46 -8.96 47.78
N GLU A 37 -6.76 -9.23 47.68
CA GLU A 37 -7.30 -10.37 46.94
C GLU A 37 -7.03 -10.25 45.44
N LYS A 38 -7.14 -9.06 44.85
CA LYS A 38 -6.77 -8.78 43.46
C LYS A 38 -5.31 -9.13 43.21
N THR A 39 -4.42 -8.64 44.06
CA THR A 39 -2.98 -8.91 43.96
C THR A 39 -2.67 -10.40 44.09
N THR A 40 -3.32 -11.07 45.04
CA THR A 40 -3.17 -12.52 45.25
C THR A 40 -3.66 -13.32 44.05
N ALA A 41 -4.85 -13.00 43.53
CA ALA A 41 -5.44 -13.65 42.36
C ALA A 41 -4.54 -13.51 41.12
N ILE A 42 -4.01 -12.31 40.86
CA ILE A 42 -3.09 -12.06 39.74
C ILE A 42 -1.83 -12.92 39.86
N ASN A 43 -1.20 -12.96 41.04
CA ASN A 43 -0.02 -13.78 41.27
C ASN A 43 -0.31 -15.28 41.08
N GLN A 44 -1.48 -15.77 41.53
CA GLN A 44 -1.87 -17.15 41.33
C GLN A 44 -2.10 -17.49 39.85
N ILE A 45 -2.74 -16.61 39.08
CA ILE A 45 -2.95 -16.80 37.65
C ILE A 45 -1.60 -16.79 36.91
N ALA A 46 -0.71 -15.85 37.22
CA ALA A 46 0.63 -15.78 36.63
C ALA A 46 1.41 -17.08 36.84
N LYS A 47 1.40 -17.64 38.06
CA LYS A 47 2.02 -18.95 38.37
C LYS A 47 1.43 -20.09 37.53
N LYS A 48 0.10 -20.15 37.37
CA LYS A 48 -0.58 -21.15 36.53
C LYS A 48 -0.18 -21.00 35.05
N MET A 49 -0.08 -19.77 34.54
CA MET A 49 0.37 -19.50 33.17
C MET A 49 1.80 -19.98 32.94
N MET A 50 2.71 -19.72 33.88
CA MET A 50 4.10 -20.21 33.80
C MET A 50 4.18 -21.74 33.79
N ALA A 51 3.41 -22.41 34.65
CA ALA A 51 3.36 -23.87 34.68
C ALA A 51 2.89 -24.45 33.34
N ARG A 52 1.82 -23.89 32.75
CA ARG A 52 1.33 -24.28 31.41
C ARG A 52 2.38 -24.03 30.33
N TRP A 53 3.04 -22.87 30.36
CA TRP A 53 4.10 -22.53 29.40
C TRP A 53 5.27 -23.53 29.48
N LYS A 54 5.70 -23.91 30.69
CA LYS A 54 6.77 -24.90 30.89
C LYS A 54 6.36 -26.27 30.35
N ALA A 55 5.16 -26.74 30.68
CA ALA A 55 4.63 -28.01 30.17
C ALA A 55 4.56 -28.03 28.63
N TYR A 56 4.09 -26.95 28.02
CA TYR A 56 4.06 -26.80 26.56
C TYR A 56 5.46 -26.80 25.95
N GLY A 57 6.42 -26.09 26.56
CA GLY A 57 7.82 -26.09 26.13
C GLY A 57 8.44 -27.49 26.16
N THR A 58 8.20 -28.26 27.23
CA THR A 58 8.67 -29.65 27.35
C THR A 58 8.02 -30.55 26.30
N ALA A 59 6.70 -30.48 26.13
CA ALA A 59 6.01 -31.29 25.14
C ALA A 59 6.52 -31.05 23.70
N LEU A 60 6.81 -29.79 23.34
CA LEU A 60 7.43 -29.46 22.05
C LEU A 60 8.85 -30.03 21.94
N ALA A 61 9.65 -29.92 23.00
CA ALA A 61 11.02 -30.43 23.02
C ALA A 61 11.09 -31.96 22.91
N ASP A 62 10.09 -32.69 23.39
CA ASP A 62 10.08 -34.16 23.32
C ASP A 62 9.49 -34.68 22.01
N ASN A 63 8.48 -34.00 21.47
CA ASN A 63 7.72 -34.53 20.32
C ASN A 63 8.06 -33.87 18.98
N ARG A 64 8.73 -32.71 18.95
CA ARG A 64 8.88 -31.88 17.73
C ARG A 64 10.30 -31.34 17.51
N ARG A 65 11.34 -32.08 17.92
CA ARG A 65 12.76 -31.64 17.80
C ARG A 65 13.19 -31.28 16.38
N GLY A 66 12.69 -31.99 15.37
CA GLY A 66 13.01 -31.76 13.96
C GLY A 66 12.25 -30.61 13.29
N TYR A 67 11.41 -29.88 14.02
CA TYR A 67 10.59 -28.80 13.48
C TYR A 67 11.12 -27.41 13.88
N VAL A 68 10.92 -26.45 12.99
CA VAL A 68 11.07 -25.02 13.28
C VAL A 68 9.75 -24.49 13.85
N ARG A 69 9.83 -23.83 15.00
CA ARG A 69 8.71 -23.18 15.67
C ARG A 69 8.63 -21.72 15.25
N LEU A 70 7.55 -21.35 14.56
CA LEU A 70 7.18 -19.93 14.39
C LEU A 70 6.47 -19.44 15.64
N SER A 71 6.78 -18.23 16.10
CA SER A 71 6.29 -17.68 17.36
C SER A 71 6.02 -16.19 17.26
N ILE A 72 4.90 -15.74 17.81
CA ILE A 72 4.59 -14.30 17.92
C ILE A 72 5.16 -13.66 19.20
N HIS A 73 5.82 -14.47 20.02
CA HIS A 73 6.59 -14.02 21.18
C HIS A 73 8.06 -13.99 20.85
N ASP A 74 8.73 -12.97 21.36
CA ASP A 74 10.15 -12.77 21.16
C ASP A 74 10.96 -14.00 21.60
N SER A 75 11.97 -14.32 20.81
CA SER A 75 12.96 -15.34 21.08
C SER A 75 14.10 -14.63 21.77
N SER A 76 14.30 -14.89 23.07
CA SER A 76 15.54 -14.46 23.72
C SER A 76 16.73 -15.04 22.95
N SER A 77 17.84 -14.31 22.91
CA SER A 77 19.11 -14.75 22.33
C SER A 77 19.66 -16.05 22.98
N SER A 78 19.12 -16.43 24.14
CA SER A 78 19.35 -17.69 24.86
C SER A 78 18.37 -18.84 24.51
N GLY A 79 17.40 -18.58 23.62
CA GLY A 79 16.35 -19.52 23.24
C GLY A 79 16.86 -20.67 22.35
N PRO A 80 16.10 -21.78 22.23
CA PRO A 80 16.48 -22.87 21.35
C PRO A 80 16.55 -22.39 19.89
N SER A 81 17.60 -22.81 19.17
CA SER A 81 17.92 -22.41 17.79
C SER A 81 16.82 -22.70 16.76
N ASN A 82 15.79 -23.45 17.14
CA ASN A 82 14.65 -23.80 16.29
C ASN A 82 13.40 -22.92 16.51
N LYS A 83 13.48 -21.79 17.23
CA LYS A 83 12.37 -20.83 17.40
C LYS A 83 12.62 -19.56 16.59
N LEU A 84 11.74 -19.26 15.62
CA LEU A 84 11.75 -18.02 14.85
C LEU A 84 10.58 -17.12 15.27
N SER A 85 10.89 -15.87 15.56
CA SER A 85 9.88 -14.87 15.90
C SER A 85 9.27 -14.28 14.63
N ILE A 86 7.94 -14.20 14.56
CA ILE A 86 7.18 -13.69 13.41
C ILE A 86 6.21 -12.58 13.85
N THR A 87 6.09 -11.55 13.02
CA THR A 87 5.08 -10.51 13.18
C THR A 87 3.80 -10.93 12.47
N LEU A 88 2.64 -10.78 13.12
CA LEU A 88 1.34 -11.02 12.47
C LEU A 88 0.83 -9.82 11.68
N VAL A 89 1.27 -8.63 12.07
CA VAL A 89 0.95 -7.34 11.46
C VAL A 89 2.27 -6.65 11.19
N PRO A 90 2.44 -5.95 10.05
CA PRO A 90 3.66 -5.20 9.79
C PRO A 90 4.06 -4.30 10.97
N GLN A 91 5.31 -4.37 11.39
CA GLN A 91 5.90 -3.51 12.42
C GLN A 91 7.12 -2.81 11.85
N ALA A 92 7.66 -1.83 12.59
CA ALA A 92 8.98 -1.30 12.29
C ALA A 92 10.02 -2.42 12.27
N LYS A 93 11.08 -2.25 11.46
CA LYS A 93 12.14 -3.25 11.32
C LYS A 93 12.74 -3.57 12.69
N GLY A 94 12.80 -4.86 13.05
CA GLY A 94 13.30 -5.32 14.35
C GLY A 94 12.27 -5.30 15.50
N VAL A 95 11.04 -4.85 15.27
CA VAL A 95 9.97 -4.82 16.29
C VAL A 95 8.98 -5.95 16.04
N LEU A 96 8.67 -6.75 17.07
CA LEU A 96 7.72 -7.87 16.94
C LEU A 96 6.25 -7.45 17.09
N GLY A 97 6.01 -6.35 17.80
CA GLY A 97 4.67 -5.85 18.12
C GLY A 97 4.05 -6.55 19.33
N HIS A 98 2.77 -6.25 19.57
CA HIS A 98 1.98 -6.84 20.64
C HIS A 98 1.27 -8.12 20.17
N THR A 99 0.95 -9.00 21.13
CA THR A 99 0.12 -10.18 20.84
C THR A 99 -1.33 -9.78 20.55
N PRO A 100 -2.07 -10.52 19.69
CA PRO A 100 -3.41 -10.14 19.24
C PRO A 100 -4.42 -9.93 20.37
N TRP A 101 -4.34 -10.71 21.45
CA TRP A 101 -5.29 -10.65 22.57
C TRP A 101 -4.98 -9.54 23.58
N HIS A 102 -3.83 -8.84 23.46
CA HIS A 102 -3.47 -7.71 24.33
C HIS A 102 -3.36 -6.39 23.56
N SER A 103 -3.85 -6.35 22.31
CA SER A 103 -3.71 -5.17 21.46
C SER A 103 -4.89 -4.99 20.53
N CYS A 104 -4.99 -3.78 19.98
CA CYS A 104 -5.81 -3.48 18.84
C CYS A 104 -4.92 -3.08 17.65
N ILE A 105 -5.53 -3.04 16.46
CA ILE A 105 -4.91 -2.48 15.28
C ILE A 105 -5.15 -0.97 15.25
N ALA A 106 -4.09 -0.20 15.03
CA ALA A 106 -4.16 1.20 14.67
C ALA A 106 -3.71 1.38 13.23
N VAL A 107 -4.41 2.26 12.50
CA VAL A 107 -4.05 2.73 11.17
C VAL A 107 -3.73 4.23 11.26
N ASP A 108 -2.47 4.56 11.03
CA ASP A 108 -1.98 5.94 11.09
C ASP A 108 -2.27 6.70 9.78
N LEU A 109 -2.03 8.02 9.78
CA LEU A 109 -2.29 8.88 8.61
C LEU A 109 -1.40 8.56 7.39
N ASP A 110 -0.29 7.85 7.61
CA ASP A 110 0.58 7.35 6.54
C ASP A 110 0.09 6.00 5.95
N GLY A 111 -1.04 5.48 6.43
CA GLY A 111 -1.58 4.16 6.06
C GLY A 111 -0.85 2.99 6.71
N THR A 112 0.09 3.23 7.63
CA THR A 112 0.76 2.16 8.37
C THR A 112 -0.20 1.48 9.34
N TYR A 113 -0.23 0.16 9.28
CA TYR A 113 -0.81 -0.70 10.31
C TYR A 113 0.21 -0.95 11.40
N ARG A 114 -0.22 -0.89 12.67
CA ARG A 114 0.57 -1.33 13.82
C ARG A 114 -0.33 -1.91 14.91
N THR A 115 0.23 -2.79 15.71
CA THR A 115 -0.42 -3.30 16.93
C THR A 115 -0.12 -2.36 18.09
N VAL A 116 -1.13 -1.98 18.87
CA VAL A 116 -0.99 -1.05 20.00
C VAL A 116 -1.91 -1.43 21.14
N HIS A 117 -1.60 -0.99 22.37
CA HIS A 117 -2.60 -1.01 23.42
C HIS A 117 -3.64 0.11 23.18
N PRO A 118 -4.96 -0.13 23.34
CA PRO A 118 -5.99 0.88 23.06
C PRO A 118 -5.77 2.21 23.79
N SER A 119 -5.29 2.18 25.03
CA SER A 119 -5.03 3.41 25.80
C SER A 119 -4.04 4.37 25.14
N ALA A 120 -3.15 3.87 24.26
CA ALA A 120 -2.17 4.70 23.57
C ALA A 120 -2.76 5.50 22.39
N VAL A 121 -3.97 5.16 21.94
CA VAL A 121 -4.58 5.72 20.72
C VAL A 121 -5.99 6.26 20.91
N ARG A 122 -6.63 6.05 22.07
CA ARG A 122 -8.01 6.51 22.35
C ARG A 122 -8.22 8.01 22.09
N ASP A 123 -7.23 8.85 22.37
CA ASP A 123 -7.36 10.31 22.22
C ASP A 123 -7.02 10.80 20.80
N THR A 124 -6.15 10.09 20.09
CA THR A 124 -5.61 10.49 18.78
C THR A 124 -6.31 9.80 17.60
N HIS A 125 -7.03 8.71 17.86
CA HIS A 125 -7.69 7.89 16.85
C HIS A 125 -9.19 7.77 17.12
N THR A 126 -9.96 7.54 16.07
CA THR A 126 -11.37 7.17 16.14
C THR A 126 -11.50 5.65 16.09
N LEU A 127 -12.27 5.08 17.02
CA LEU A 127 -12.62 3.65 16.98
C LEU A 127 -13.63 3.40 15.85
N ILE A 128 -13.24 2.60 14.87
CA ILE A 128 -14.05 2.23 13.71
C ILE A 128 -14.81 0.95 14.00
N TYR A 129 -16.11 0.96 13.71
CA TYR A 129 -17.00 -0.18 13.84
C TYR A 129 -17.24 -0.85 12.49
N ARG A 130 -17.35 -2.18 12.49
CA ARG A 130 -17.82 -2.98 11.34
C ARG A 130 -18.88 -3.94 11.84
N ASN A 131 -20.04 -3.95 11.18
CA ASN A 131 -21.18 -4.81 11.56
C ASN A 131 -21.55 -4.69 13.05
N GLY A 132 -21.54 -3.45 13.57
CA GLY A 132 -21.84 -3.16 14.99
C GLY A 132 -20.73 -3.54 15.98
N GLN A 133 -19.60 -4.10 15.54
CA GLN A 133 -18.49 -4.51 16.40
C GLN A 133 -17.27 -3.58 16.27
N PRO A 134 -16.58 -3.25 17.37
CA PRO A 134 -15.28 -2.58 17.31
C PRO A 134 -14.30 -3.34 16.42
N SER A 135 -13.66 -2.64 15.48
CA SER A 135 -12.78 -3.28 14.48
C SER A 135 -11.33 -2.82 14.63
N PHE A 136 -11.06 -1.52 14.48
CA PHE A 136 -9.71 -0.95 14.58
C PHE A 136 -9.77 0.55 14.92
N TYR A 137 -8.64 1.12 15.34
CA TYR A 137 -8.48 2.56 15.52
C TYR A 137 -7.90 3.20 14.25
N ARG A 138 -8.49 4.28 13.77
CA ARG A 138 -7.95 5.08 12.65
C ARG A 138 -7.58 6.47 13.13
N ALA A 139 -6.40 6.97 12.76
CA ALA A 139 -5.98 8.31 13.15
C ALA A 139 -7.03 9.37 12.76
N LYS A 140 -7.27 10.33 13.66
CA LYS A 140 -8.21 11.43 13.43
C LYS A 140 -7.66 12.35 12.34
N SER A 141 -8.51 12.71 11.37
CA SER A 141 -8.21 13.71 10.36
C SER A 141 -9.51 14.26 9.77
N PRO A 142 -9.60 15.57 9.47
CA PRO A 142 -10.73 16.17 8.74
C PRO A 142 -10.97 15.54 7.36
N LEU A 143 -9.96 14.89 6.76
CA LEU A 143 -10.09 14.18 5.48
C LEU A 143 -11.10 13.04 5.51
N PHE A 144 -11.37 12.49 6.70
CA PHE A 144 -12.33 11.41 6.88
C PHE A 144 -13.73 11.88 7.28
N ASP A 145 -13.96 13.19 7.37
CA ASP A 145 -15.28 13.76 7.63
C ASP A 145 -15.86 14.36 6.34
N TRP A 146 -16.90 13.71 5.81
CA TRP A 146 -17.58 14.12 4.57
C TRP A 146 -19.00 14.63 4.85
N THR A 147 -19.36 14.76 6.13
CA THR A 147 -20.71 15.17 6.54
C THR A 147 -21.03 16.61 6.12
N GLU A 148 -20.03 17.48 6.10
CA GLU A 148 -20.13 18.85 5.55
C GLU A 148 -20.52 18.88 4.06
N SER A 149 -20.16 17.83 3.31
CA SER A 149 -20.55 17.65 1.90
C SER A 149 -21.88 16.92 1.76
N GLY A 150 -22.61 16.70 2.85
CA GLY A 150 -23.87 15.95 2.87
C GLY A 150 -23.71 14.45 2.63
N LEU A 151 -22.48 13.93 2.68
CA LEU A 151 -22.19 12.53 2.40
C LEU A 151 -21.82 11.76 3.67
N ASN A 152 -22.49 10.64 3.86
CA ASN A 152 -22.12 9.68 4.89
C ASN A 152 -21.47 8.46 4.23
N VAL A 153 -20.23 8.16 4.58
CA VAL A 153 -19.40 7.17 3.88
C VAL A 153 -18.63 6.28 4.85
N THR A 154 -18.31 5.07 4.41
CA THR A 154 -17.34 4.18 5.08
C THR A 154 -15.99 4.27 4.39
N PHE A 155 -14.93 4.12 5.18
CA PHE A 155 -13.54 4.13 4.74
C PHE A 155 -12.91 2.77 5.00
N ASN A 156 -12.65 2.03 3.94
CA ASN A 156 -12.11 0.67 4.00
C ASN A 156 -10.66 0.67 3.53
N HIS A 157 -9.73 0.70 4.47
CA HIS A 157 -8.29 0.59 4.18
C HIS A 157 -7.97 -0.78 3.56
N LEU A 158 -7.14 -0.76 2.52
CA LEU A 158 -6.64 -1.95 1.82
C LEU A 158 -5.23 -2.30 2.31
N TYR A 159 -4.88 -3.58 2.19
CA TYR A 159 -3.54 -4.08 2.44
C TYR A 159 -2.81 -4.38 1.12
N PRO A 160 -1.53 -4.00 0.96
CA PRO A 160 -0.69 -3.35 1.96
C PRO A 160 -0.87 -1.82 2.04
N GLN A 161 -1.53 -1.22 1.05
CA GLN A 161 -1.92 0.20 1.00
C GLN A 161 -3.16 0.35 0.09
N GLY A 162 -3.85 1.48 0.21
CA GLY A 162 -5.03 1.83 -0.58
C GLY A 162 -6.24 2.12 0.31
N LEU A 163 -7.27 2.73 -0.28
CA LEU A 163 -8.50 3.09 0.44
C LEU A 163 -9.72 2.95 -0.47
N ILE A 164 -10.72 2.19 -0.05
CA ILE A 164 -12.03 2.17 -0.73
C ILE A 164 -13.04 2.94 0.12
N ILE A 165 -13.68 3.92 -0.50
CA ILE A 165 -14.71 4.77 0.10
C ILE A 165 -16.06 4.37 -0.51
N ARG A 166 -17.05 4.09 0.35
CA ARG A 166 -18.40 3.68 -0.07
C ARG A 166 -19.46 4.54 0.62
N PRO A 167 -20.55 4.94 -0.06
CA PRO A 167 -21.68 5.56 0.62
C PRO A 167 -22.31 4.58 1.63
N ILE A 168 -22.78 5.11 2.75
CA ILE A 168 -23.65 4.38 3.67
C ILE A 168 -25.07 4.54 3.15
N THR A 169 -25.56 3.57 2.40
CA THR A 169 -26.95 3.51 1.94
C THR A 169 -27.77 2.67 2.91
N SER A 170 -28.93 3.17 3.35
CA SER A 170 -29.94 2.34 4.00
C SER A 170 -30.71 1.58 2.91
N ALA A 171 -30.94 0.29 3.13
CA ALA A 171 -31.44 -0.65 2.11
C ALA A 171 -32.85 -0.36 1.57
N GLU A 172 -33.53 0.71 2.00
CA GLU A 172 -34.97 0.87 1.79
C GLU A 172 -35.42 2.16 1.08
N SER A 173 -34.57 3.20 0.87
CA SER A 173 -35.12 4.45 0.30
C SER A 173 -34.18 5.46 -0.37
N ASN A 174 -32.85 5.31 -0.31
CA ASN A 174 -31.96 6.32 -0.90
C ASN A 174 -31.19 5.79 -2.14
N PRO A 175 -31.30 6.45 -3.31
CA PRO A 175 -30.44 6.13 -4.44
C PRO A 175 -28.97 6.38 -4.07
N SER A 176 -28.06 5.62 -4.69
CA SER A 176 -26.62 5.86 -4.55
C SER A 176 -26.30 7.34 -4.81
N PRO A 177 -25.59 8.04 -3.89
CA PRO A 177 -25.24 9.44 -4.09
C PRO A 177 -24.51 9.65 -5.42
N PRO A 178 -24.80 10.75 -6.14
CA PRO A 178 -24.16 11.02 -7.42
C PRO A 178 -22.70 11.39 -7.23
N MET A 179 -21.87 11.10 -8.24
CA MET A 179 -20.47 11.46 -8.23
C MET A 179 -20.22 12.97 -8.12
N THR A 180 -21.19 13.80 -8.52
CA THR A 180 -21.12 15.27 -8.40
C THR A 180 -21.18 15.77 -6.96
N ALA A 181 -21.57 14.93 -6.00
CA ALA A 181 -21.53 15.27 -4.58
C ALA A 181 -20.16 14.98 -3.93
N LEU A 182 -19.24 14.34 -4.66
CA LEU A 182 -17.95 13.91 -4.11
C LEU A 182 -17.04 15.10 -3.81
N PRO A 183 -16.44 15.17 -2.60
CA PRO A 183 -15.48 16.21 -2.27
C PRO A 183 -14.12 15.92 -2.93
N MET A 184 -14.00 16.19 -4.24
CA MET A 184 -12.83 15.81 -5.05
C MET A 184 -11.50 16.32 -4.50
N ARG A 185 -11.48 17.50 -3.86
CA ARG A 185 -10.28 18.02 -3.17
C ARG A 185 -9.83 17.14 -1.99
N LYS A 186 -10.77 16.70 -1.13
CA LYS A 186 -10.46 15.76 -0.03
C LYS A 186 -9.97 14.42 -0.59
N ILE A 187 -10.53 13.97 -1.71
CA ILE A 187 -10.11 12.73 -2.40
C ILE A 187 -8.67 12.86 -2.91
N ARG A 188 -8.33 13.99 -3.53
CA ARG A 188 -6.96 14.29 -3.93
C ARG A 188 -6.02 14.29 -2.73
N GLU A 189 -6.36 14.98 -1.65
CA GLU A 189 -5.51 15.02 -0.45
C GLU A 189 -5.30 13.62 0.16
N LEU A 190 -6.34 12.79 0.18
CA LEU A 190 -6.23 11.39 0.59
C LEU A 190 -5.27 10.60 -0.32
N SER A 191 -5.27 10.89 -1.63
CA SER A 191 -4.43 10.17 -2.61
C SER A 191 -2.92 10.39 -2.40
N HIS A 192 -2.50 11.49 -1.76
CA HIS A 192 -1.08 11.71 -1.43
C HIS A 192 -0.48 10.61 -0.55
N THR A 193 -1.33 9.88 0.19
CA THR A 193 -0.87 8.92 1.19
C THR A 193 -1.58 7.58 1.13
N PHE A 194 -2.85 7.57 0.72
CA PHE A 194 -3.68 6.36 0.66
C PHE A 194 -3.88 5.86 -0.78
N SER A 195 -3.02 6.25 -1.73
CA SER A 195 -3.12 5.76 -3.10
C SER A 195 -3.01 4.23 -3.22
N PRO A 196 -3.81 3.59 -4.08
CA PRO A 196 -4.93 4.19 -4.81
C PRO A 196 -6.15 4.45 -3.91
N VAL A 197 -6.84 5.56 -4.15
CA VAL A 197 -8.14 5.88 -3.52
C VAL A 197 -9.26 5.53 -4.49
N VAL A 198 -10.18 4.67 -4.06
CA VAL A 198 -11.28 4.14 -4.87
C VAL A 198 -12.61 4.60 -4.30
N LEU A 199 -13.50 5.13 -5.14
CA LEU A 199 -14.85 5.50 -4.79
C LEU A 199 -15.79 4.50 -5.43
N ARG A 200 -16.49 3.71 -4.61
CA ARG A 200 -17.27 2.57 -5.06
C ARG A 200 -18.72 2.69 -4.62
N GLY A 201 -19.64 2.44 -5.55
CA GLY A 201 -21.09 2.47 -5.28
C GLY A 201 -21.75 3.84 -5.41
N PHE A 202 -21.06 4.82 -6.02
CA PHE A 202 -21.64 6.13 -6.39
C PHE A 202 -22.30 6.06 -7.78
N SER A 203 -23.31 6.90 -8.01
CA SER A 203 -24.04 6.94 -9.28
C SER A 203 -23.45 7.98 -10.25
N GLY A 204 -23.77 7.84 -11.55
CA GLY A 204 -23.30 8.76 -12.59
C GLY A 204 -21.83 8.59 -13.01
N THR A 205 -21.09 7.64 -12.41
CA THR A 205 -19.65 7.45 -12.63
C THR A 205 -19.26 7.00 -14.05
N ARG A 206 -20.23 6.47 -14.80
CA ARG A 206 -20.08 6.03 -16.20
C ARG A 206 -20.53 7.09 -17.21
N ASP A 207 -21.04 8.23 -16.75
CA ASP A 207 -21.35 9.36 -17.63
C ASP A 207 -20.05 10.09 -17.99
N LYS A 208 -19.78 10.17 -19.30
CA LYS A 208 -18.54 10.74 -19.82
C LYS A 208 -18.39 12.23 -19.50
N ALA A 209 -19.47 13.00 -19.59
CA ALA A 209 -19.43 14.45 -19.36
C ALA A 209 -19.21 14.74 -17.86
N LEU A 210 -19.91 14.01 -16.98
CA LEU A 210 -19.70 14.15 -15.53
C LEU A 210 -18.29 13.71 -15.12
N PHE A 211 -17.79 12.61 -15.68
CA PHE A 211 -16.43 12.14 -15.42
C PHE A 211 -15.37 13.18 -15.82
N GLN A 212 -15.46 13.72 -17.04
CA GLN A 212 -14.54 14.75 -17.52
C GLN A 212 -14.64 16.04 -16.69
N ALA A 213 -15.85 16.49 -16.33
CA ALA A 213 -16.03 17.69 -15.52
C ALA A 213 -15.40 17.56 -14.13
N SER A 214 -15.61 16.42 -13.46
CA SER A 214 -15.07 16.18 -12.11
C SER A 214 -13.54 16.17 -12.04
N ALA A 215 -12.85 15.91 -13.16
CA ALA A 215 -11.39 15.89 -13.20
C ALA A 215 -10.77 17.27 -12.91
N TYR A 216 -11.45 18.37 -13.30
CA TYR A 216 -10.99 19.73 -13.06
C TYR A 216 -11.06 20.14 -11.58
N GLU A 217 -11.84 19.42 -10.76
CA GLU A 217 -11.87 19.62 -9.31
C GLU A 217 -10.71 18.92 -8.60
N LEU A 218 -10.10 17.92 -9.25
CA LEU A 218 -8.91 17.24 -8.76
C LEU A 218 -7.65 18.05 -9.05
N GLY A 219 -7.54 18.73 -10.19
CA GLY A 219 -6.33 19.48 -10.53
C GLY A 219 -6.31 20.02 -11.95
N GLU A 220 -5.13 20.39 -12.41
CA GLU A 220 -4.88 20.83 -13.77
C GLU A 220 -4.90 19.61 -14.70
N VAL A 221 -5.96 19.48 -15.49
CA VAL A 221 -6.13 18.36 -16.43
C VAL A 221 -5.13 18.46 -17.57
N LEU A 222 -4.43 17.36 -17.82
CA LEU A 222 -3.44 17.27 -18.89
C LEU A 222 -4.10 16.87 -20.22
N THR A 223 -3.74 17.60 -21.27
CA THR A 223 -4.17 17.31 -22.64
C THR A 223 -3.07 16.57 -23.40
N TRP A 224 -3.45 15.49 -24.07
CA TRP A 224 -2.56 14.65 -24.87
C TRP A 224 -2.87 14.79 -26.35
N PRO A 225 -1.85 14.86 -27.24
CA PRO A 225 -2.08 14.99 -28.67
C PRO A 225 -2.93 13.86 -29.26
N GLN A 226 -2.86 12.65 -28.70
CA GLN A 226 -3.48 11.46 -29.27
C GLN A 226 -4.97 11.30 -28.91
N TYR A 227 -5.40 11.81 -27.76
CA TYR A 227 -6.74 11.52 -27.21
C TYR A 227 -7.35 12.70 -26.43
N GLY A 228 -6.77 13.89 -26.51
CA GLY A 228 -7.20 15.04 -25.73
C GLY A 228 -7.04 14.77 -24.23
N ILE A 229 -8.07 15.05 -23.45
CA ILE A 229 -8.01 14.92 -21.98
C ILE A 229 -8.27 13.50 -21.46
N MET A 230 -8.85 12.61 -22.27
CA MET A 230 -9.33 11.31 -21.81
C MET A 230 -8.94 10.18 -22.75
N ALA A 231 -8.18 9.22 -22.23
CA ALA A 231 -7.86 7.98 -22.93
C ALA A 231 -8.91 6.91 -22.66
N VAL A 232 -9.26 6.12 -23.67
CA VAL A 232 -10.03 4.88 -23.52
C VAL A 232 -9.04 3.71 -23.46
N VAL A 233 -8.98 3.03 -22.31
CA VAL A 233 -8.10 1.89 -22.05
C VAL A 233 -8.92 0.61 -22.23
N LYS A 234 -8.83 0.05 -23.44
CA LYS A 234 -9.56 -1.14 -23.88
C LYS A 234 -8.66 -1.99 -24.77
N ASP A 235 -8.88 -3.30 -24.78
CA ASP A 235 -8.20 -4.19 -25.72
C ASP A 235 -8.63 -3.87 -27.16
N THR A 236 -7.68 -3.53 -28.03
CA THR A 236 -7.94 -3.26 -29.45
C THR A 236 -7.76 -4.49 -30.33
N CYS A 237 -7.35 -5.63 -29.76
CA CYS A 237 -7.06 -6.88 -30.48
C CYS A 237 -6.00 -6.71 -31.60
N ASN A 238 -5.15 -5.68 -31.50
CA ASN A 238 -4.07 -5.43 -32.43
C ASN A 238 -2.75 -5.92 -31.82
N ASP A 239 -2.18 -6.98 -32.40
CA ASP A 239 -0.99 -7.68 -31.91
C ASP A 239 0.31 -7.25 -32.64
N SER A 240 0.30 -6.12 -33.37
CA SER A 240 1.49 -5.62 -34.05
C SER A 240 2.54 -5.07 -33.08
N LYS A 241 3.83 -5.19 -33.42
CA LYS A 241 4.94 -4.54 -32.69
C LYS A 241 4.82 -3.02 -32.59
N LEU A 242 4.07 -2.41 -33.50
CA LEU A 242 3.78 -0.97 -33.52
C LEU A 242 2.46 -0.61 -32.83
N ALA A 243 1.75 -1.58 -32.27
CA ALA A 243 0.55 -1.31 -31.49
C ALA A 243 0.92 -0.87 -30.07
N ASN A 244 0.05 -0.06 -29.47
CA ASN A 244 0.20 0.37 -28.08
C ASN A 244 -0.16 -0.79 -27.14
N ASN A 245 0.81 -1.28 -26.37
CA ASN A 245 0.63 -2.35 -25.40
C ASN A 245 -0.37 -2.00 -24.27
N VAL A 246 -0.62 -0.71 -23.99
CA VAL A 246 -1.65 -0.28 -23.03
C VAL A 246 -3.06 -0.76 -23.43
N THR A 247 -3.29 -0.93 -24.74
CA THR A 247 -4.53 -1.43 -25.33
C THR A 247 -4.44 -2.89 -25.77
N SER A 248 -3.54 -3.68 -25.18
CA SER A 248 -3.46 -5.14 -25.40
C SER A 248 -4.09 -5.90 -24.24
N ASN A 249 -4.08 -7.24 -24.28
CA ASN A 249 -4.42 -8.13 -23.16
C ASN A 249 -3.20 -8.76 -22.46
N GLU A 250 -1.97 -8.56 -22.95
CA GLU A 250 -0.73 -9.06 -22.33
C GLU A 250 -0.48 -8.42 -20.95
N ALA A 251 0.29 -9.10 -20.10
CA ALA A 251 0.77 -8.47 -18.87
C ALA A 251 1.69 -7.30 -19.23
N MET A 252 1.50 -6.16 -18.57
CA MET A 252 2.37 -5.00 -18.74
C MET A 252 3.56 -5.07 -17.76
N PRO A 253 4.69 -4.40 -18.05
CA PRO A 253 5.77 -4.23 -17.08
C PRO A 253 5.35 -3.21 -16.01
N MET A 254 5.89 -3.33 -14.80
CA MET A 254 5.74 -2.32 -13.74
C MET A 254 6.35 -0.99 -14.19
N HIS A 255 5.55 0.08 -14.18
CA HIS A 255 5.99 1.40 -14.67
C HIS A 255 5.23 2.55 -13.97
N PHE A 256 5.58 3.79 -14.30
CA PHE A 256 4.76 4.97 -14.07
C PHE A 256 4.36 5.58 -15.41
N ASP A 257 3.19 6.24 -15.46
CA ASP A 257 2.74 6.91 -16.66
C ASP A 257 3.64 8.12 -16.96
N GLY A 258 3.89 8.38 -18.24
CA GLY A 258 4.67 9.53 -18.69
C GLY A 258 6.19 9.36 -18.64
N ILE A 259 6.70 8.13 -18.51
CA ILE A 259 8.15 7.84 -18.70
C ILE A 259 8.68 8.27 -20.07
N PHE A 260 7.82 8.40 -21.08
CA PHE A 260 8.17 8.91 -22.41
C PHE A 260 7.79 10.38 -22.63
N LYS A 261 7.27 11.09 -21.61
CA LYS A 261 6.82 12.48 -21.73
C LYS A 261 7.91 13.44 -21.29
N TYR A 262 8.37 14.29 -22.20
CA TYR A 262 9.39 15.30 -21.96
C TYR A 262 8.86 16.71 -22.17
N ARG A 263 9.44 17.66 -21.46
CA ARG A 263 9.32 19.09 -21.75
C ARG A 263 10.70 19.71 -21.95
N ASN A 264 10.72 20.75 -22.77
CA ASN A 264 11.88 21.58 -23.02
C ASN A 264 11.99 22.63 -21.91
N VAL A 265 13.14 22.72 -21.25
CA VAL A 265 13.47 23.77 -20.27
C VAL A 265 14.77 24.48 -20.68
N PRO A 266 14.94 25.79 -20.41
CA PRO A 266 16.21 26.48 -20.65
C PRO A 266 17.34 25.80 -19.88
N ASP A 267 18.49 25.59 -20.53
CA ASP A 267 19.69 25.02 -19.91
C ASP A 267 20.45 26.14 -19.17
N PRO A 268 20.63 26.06 -17.83
CA PRO A 268 21.24 27.15 -17.07
C PRO A 268 22.76 27.25 -17.23
N THR A 269 23.37 26.58 -18.20
CA THR A 269 24.80 26.68 -18.49
C THR A 269 25.15 28.10 -18.95
N PRO A 270 26.06 28.81 -18.25
CA PRO A 270 26.39 30.22 -18.54
C PRO A 270 26.90 30.49 -19.96
N GLU A 271 27.39 29.44 -20.63
CA GLU A 271 28.09 29.51 -21.91
C GLU A 271 27.15 29.44 -23.13
N GLU A 272 25.90 28.96 -22.96
CA GLU A 272 24.94 28.76 -24.07
C GLU A 272 23.47 29.03 -23.63
N PRO A 273 23.05 30.30 -23.48
CA PRO A 273 21.74 30.67 -22.94
C PRO A 273 20.53 30.27 -23.81
N GLU A 274 20.75 29.90 -25.08
CA GLU A 274 19.70 29.39 -25.99
C GLU A 274 19.54 27.86 -25.95
N ARG A 275 20.43 27.17 -25.23
CA ARG A 275 20.38 25.70 -25.14
C ARG A 275 19.16 25.26 -24.34
N VAL A 276 18.51 24.22 -24.83
CA VAL A 276 17.30 23.66 -24.23
C VAL A 276 17.59 22.25 -23.75
N LYS A 277 17.35 21.99 -22.47
CA LYS A 277 17.42 20.67 -21.86
C LYS A 277 16.06 19.99 -21.90
N LYS A 278 16.01 18.73 -22.32
CA LYS A 278 14.81 17.89 -22.18
C LYS A 278 14.75 17.33 -20.77
N VAL A 279 13.65 17.57 -20.07
CA VAL A 279 13.40 17.04 -18.73
C VAL A 279 12.12 16.23 -18.73
N LEU A 280 12.15 15.08 -18.07
CA LEU A 280 10.98 14.22 -17.92
C LEU A 280 9.87 14.96 -17.18
N SER A 281 8.65 14.86 -17.69
CA SER A 281 7.47 15.59 -17.19
C SER A 281 6.25 14.66 -17.10
N PRO A 282 6.32 13.59 -16.28
CA PRO A 282 5.21 12.66 -16.13
C PRO A 282 4.02 13.35 -15.44
N PRO A 283 2.77 12.87 -15.65
CA PRO A 283 1.63 13.30 -14.85
C PRO A 283 1.83 12.95 -13.38
N GLY A 284 1.32 13.79 -12.49
CA GLY A 284 1.32 13.59 -11.05
C GLY A 284 0.31 12.55 -10.62
N TYR A 285 -0.86 12.52 -11.28
CA TYR A 285 -1.94 11.62 -10.90
C TYR A 285 -2.66 11.00 -12.09
N GLN A 286 -3.32 9.88 -11.84
CA GLN A 286 -4.24 9.21 -12.73
C GLN A 286 -5.63 9.20 -12.11
N TYR A 287 -6.64 9.55 -12.91
CA TYR A 287 -8.04 9.43 -12.56
C TYR A 287 -8.74 8.48 -13.53
N PHE A 288 -9.34 7.42 -13.00
CA PHE A 288 -10.01 6.40 -13.78
C PHE A 288 -11.50 6.30 -13.45
N THR A 289 -12.30 5.92 -14.44
CA THR A 289 -13.61 5.30 -14.24
C THR A 289 -13.67 3.93 -14.90
N CYS A 290 -14.28 2.95 -14.24
CA CYS A 290 -14.45 1.60 -14.77
C CYS A 290 -15.82 1.45 -15.45
N ILE A 291 -15.79 1.22 -16.77
CA ILE A 291 -17.00 1.00 -17.57
C ILE A 291 -17.37 -0.48 -17.60
N ALA A 292 -16.36 -1.34 -17.74
CA ALA A 292 -16.51 -2.78 -17.78
C ALA A 292 -15.23 -3.46 -17.27
N THR A 293 -15.38 -4.63 -16.67
CA THR A 293 -14.29 -5.38 -16.01
C THR A 293 -13.83 -6.57 -16.84
N ALA A 294 -12.59 -7.01 -16.62
CA ALA A 294 -12.16 -8.34 -17.08
C ALA A 294 -12.89 -9.43 -16.27
N PRO A 295 -12.94 -10.69 -16.75
CA PRO A 295 -13.46 -11.81 -15.97
C PRO A 295 -12.83 -11.88 -14.58
N LYS A 296 -13.67 -12.12 -13.56
CA LYS A 296 -13.21 -12.24 -12.16
C LYS A 296 -12.07 -13.25 -12.07
N GLY A 297 -11.00 -12.87 -11.37
CA GLY A 297 -9.80 -13.72 -11.24
C GLY A 297 -8.68 -13.40 -12.26
N SER A 298 -8.91 -12.47 -13.19
CA SER A 298 -7.93 -12.07 -14.21
C SER A 298 -7.79 -10.55 -14.30
N GLY A 299 -6.77 -10.06 -15.02
CA GLY A 299 -6.68 -8.65 -15.40
C GLY A 299 -6.56 -7.65 -14.24
N TYR A 300 -6.06 -8.11 -13.08
CA TYR A 300 -5.78 -7.27 -11.92
C TYR A 300 -4.91 -6.08 -12.31
N THR A 301 -5.26 -4.90 -11.81
CA THR A 301 -4.32 -3.77 -11.76
C THR A 301 -3.46 -3.93 -10.51
N LEU A 302 -2.16 -3.84 -10.68
CA LEU A 302 -1.19 -3.92 -9.59
C LEU A 302 -0.69 -2.52 -9.28
N PHE A 303 -0.57 -2.19 -8.00
CA PHE A 303 -0.02 -0.92 -7.54
C PHE A 303 1.08 -1.19 -6.51
N ALA A 304 2.31 -0.79 -6.81
CA ALA A 304 3.46 -0.92 -5.93
C ALA A 304 3.80 0.43 -5.32
N SER A 305 3.82 0.49 -3.98
CA SER A 305 4.06 1.72 -3.22
C SER A 305 5.55 1.96 -3.02
N SER A 306 6.04 3.14 -3.38
CA SER A 306 7.42 3.55 -3.11
C SER A 306 7.75 3.54 -1.61
N ARG A 307 6.83 4.04 -0.78
CA ARG A 307 7.02 4.06 0.69
C ARG A 307 7.23 2.66 1.25
N LEU A 308 6.42 1.69 0.80
CA LEU A 308 6.53 0.31 1.23
C LEU A 308 7.76 -0.38 0.62
N PHE A 309 8.11 -0.04 -0.63
CA PHE A 309 9.34 -0.49 -1.27
C PHE A 309 10.56 -0.13 -0.41
N TRP A 310 10.71 1.14 -0.02
CA TRP A 310 11.83 1.57 0.83
C TRP A 310 11.85 0.89 2.20
N ARG A 311 10.68 0.63 2.79
CA ARG A 311 10.55 -0.08 4.07
C ARG A 311 11.08 -1.51 4.01
N TYR A 312 10.89 -2.19 2.89
CA TYR A 312 11.25 -3.60 2.72
C TYR A 312 12.48 -3.83 1.85
N LEU A 313 13.15 -2.75 1.45
CA LEU A 313 14.39 -2.80 0.68
C LEU A 313 15.46 -3.63 1.44
N PRO A 314 16.00 -4.70 0.84
CA PRO A 314 16.98 -5.55 1.50
C PRO A 314 18.37 -4.89 1.51
N THR A 315 19.18 -5.27 2.49
CA THR A 315 20.62 -4.95 2.48
C THR A 315 21.30 -5.57 1.25
N PRO A 316 22.32 -4.93 0.65
CA PRO A 316 23.01 -3.73 1.12
C PRO A 316 22.39 -2.41 0.63
N TRP A 317 21.18 -2.45 0.07
CA TRP A 317 20.54 -1.28 -0.52
C TRP A 317 19.87 -0.40 0.54
N SER A 318 19.97 0.91 0.36
CA SER A 318 19.30 1.92 1.19
C SER A 318 18.84 3.09 0.32
N VAL A 319 17.87 3.87 0.80
CA VAL A 319 17.41 5.07 0.08
C VAL A 319 18.57 6.04 -0.14
N GLU A 320 19.44 6.23 0.84
CA GLU A 320 20.56 7.18 0.79
C GLU A 320 21.61 6.80 -0.27
N ARG A 321 21.83 5.50 -0.47
CA ARG A 321 22.66 5.00 -1.58
C ARG A 321 21.95 5.23 -2.91
N LEU A 322 20.69 4.82 -3.01
CA LEU A 322 19.93 4.82 -4.24
C LEU A 322 19.49 6.22 -4.71
N ASP A 323 19.51 7.22 -3.84
CA ASP A 323 19.20 8.62 -4.16
C ASP A 323 20.13 9.22 -5.21
N LYS A 324 21.34 8.65 -5.35
CA LYS A 324 22.36 9.08 -6.32
C LYS A 324 22.37 8.24 -7.59
N VAL A 325 21.57 7.17 -7.64
CA VAL A 325 21.62 6.20 -8.73
C VAL A 325 20.84 6.72 -9.92
N THR A 326 21.45 6.61 -11.09
CA THR A 326 20.83 6.87 -12.37
C THR A 326 20.74 5.59 -13.20
N TRP A 327 19.73 5.54 -14.06
CA TRP A 327 19.46 4.42 -14.92
C TRP A 327 19.02 4.89 -16.30
N GLY A 328 19.15 3.99 -17.27
CA GLY A 328 18.74 4.21 -18.65
C GLY A 328 17.84 3.10 -19.15
N THR A 329 17.15 3.37 -20.26
CA THR A 329 16.36 2.37 -20.98
C THR A 329 16.64 2.40 -22.48
N LEU A 330 16.56 1.22 -23.09
CA LEU A 330 16.53 1.06 -24.53
C LEU A 330 15.19 0.41 -24.91
N ASN A 331 14.28 1.20 -25.45
CA ASN A 331 12.96 0.75 -25.86
C ASN A 331 12.86 0.55 -27.37
N THR A 332 12.09 -0.44 -27.80
CA THR A 332 11.79 -0.74 -29.22
C THR A 332 10.31 -0.56 -29.53
N GLY A 333 9.88 -0.87 -30.77
CA GLY A 333 8.46 -0.86 -31.15
C GLY A 333 7.79 0.51 -31.14
N PHE A 334 6.53 0.57 -30.73
CA PHE A 334 5.74 1.81 -30.62
C PHE A 334 6.41 2.85 -29.70
N TRP A 335 7.11 2.41 -28.65
CA TRP A 335 7.78 3.27 -27.68
C TRP A 335 9.28 3.43 -27.95
N LYS A 336 9.73 3.28 -29.21
CA LYS A 336 11.15 3.31 -29.56
C LYS A 336 11.84 4.61 -29.08
N MET A 337 12.68 4.49 -28.06
CA MET A 337 13.44 5.60 -27.49
C MET A 337 14.59 5.07 -26.62
N THR A 338 15.73 5.75 -26.66
CA THR A 338 16.83 5.56 -25.71
C THR A 338 16.79 6.68 -24.69
N GLN A 339 16.86 6.32 -23.41
CA GLN A 339 16.87 7.26 -22.29
C GLN A 339 18.07 6.96 -21.41
N GLU A 340 18.72 8.02 -20.93
CA GLU A 340 19.89 7.96 -20.05
C GLU A 340 19.72 9.01 -18.95
N GLY A 341 20.44 8.85 -17.84
CA GLY A 341 20.47 9.79 -16.73
C GLY A 341 19.13 9.94 -16.00
N LEU A 342 18.26 8.92 -16.05
CA LEU A 342 17.00 8.94 -15.30
C LEU A 342 17.32 8.72 -13.81
N ALA A 343 16.86 9.61 -12.95
CA ALA A 343 17.00 9.42 -11.50
C ALA A 343 16.16 8.22 -11.04
N LEU A 344 16.76 7.30 -10.29
CA LEU A 344 16.03 6.18 -9.68
C LEU A 344 15.10 6.64 -8.57
N VAL A 345 15.50 7.67 -7.83
CA VAL A 345 14.73 8.26 -6.75
C VAL A 345 14.39 9.70 -7.10
N VAL A 346 13.12 10.07 -6.94
CA VAL A 346 12.68 11.47 -6.98
C VAL A 346 11.97 11.83 -5.69
N ARG A 347 11.89 13.11 -5.37
CA ARG A 347 11.12 13.58 -4.20
C ARG A 347 9.69 13.89 -4.62
N HIS A 348 8.72 13.37 -3.86
CA HIS A 348 7.32 13.69 -4.08
C HIS A 348 7.09 15.20 -3.94
N PRO A 349 6.39 15.88 -4.87
CA PRO A 349 6.28 17.34 -4.85
C PRO A 349 5.59 17.89 -3.60
N ILE A 350 4.66 17.13 -3.01
CA ILE A 350 3.88 17.53 -1.82
C ILE A 350 4.50 16.95 -0.53
N THR A 351 4.47 15.63 -0.34
CA THR A 351 5.00 14.96 0.86
C THR A 351 6.52 14.99 1.03
N LYS A 352 7.29 15.30 -0.03
CA LYS A 352 8.77 15.27 -0.07
C LYS A 352 9.41 13.89 0.16
N GLU A 353 8.60 12.85 0.34
CA GLU A 353 9.05 11.47 0.50
C GLU A 353 9.79 10.97 -0.75
N PRO A 354 10.79 10.07 -0.60
CA PRO A 354 11.46 9.43 -1.72
C PRO A 354 10.47 8.54 -2.49
N CYS A 355 10.45 8.68 -3.81
CA CYS A 355 9.62 7.92 -4.73
C CYS A 355 10.49 7.20 -5.74
N LEU A 356 10.25 5.91 -5.91
CA LEU A 356 10.95 5.09 -6.88
C LEU A 356 10.44 5.40 -8.29
N ARG A 357 11.34 5.70 -9.22
CA ARG A 357 11.06 5.84 -10.64
C ARG A 357 11.69 4.67 -11.38
N TRP A 358 10.85 3.80 -11.92
CA TRP A 358 11.28 2.55 -12.52
C TRP A 358 10.39 2.18 -13.70
N HIS A 359 10.98 1.50 -14.68
CA HIS A 359 10.29 0.77 -15.72
C HIS A 359 10.91 -0.61 -15.80
N GLU A 360 10.13 -1.62 -15.47
CA GLU A 360 10.60 -3.00 -15.45
C GLU A 360 11.11 -3.41 -16.85
N PRO A 361 12.28 -4.08 -16.94
CA PRO A 361 12.74 -4.68 -18.18
C PRO A 361 11.69 -5.61 -18.76
N TRP A 362 11.44 -5.51 -20.06
CA TRP A 362 10.34 -6.22 -20.69
C TRP A 362 10.78 -6.85 -22.01
N SER A 363 11.09 -8.15 -21.96
CA SER A 363 11.57 -8.91 -23.13
C SER A 363 10.60 -9.98 -23.62
N LYS A 364 9.66 -10.41 -22.77
CA LYS A 364 8.66 -11.44 -23.09
C LYS A 364 7.34 -10.78 -23.52
N THR A 365 7.33 -10.21 -24.71
CA THR A 365 6.14 -9.57 -25.30
C THR A 365 6.15 -9.60 -26.82
N LYS A 366 4.97 -9.57 -27.44
CA LYS A 366 4.82 -9.34 -28.89
C LYS A 366 4.97 -7.87 -29.29
N TYR A 367 4.97 -6.94 -28.32
CA TYR A 367 4.96 -5.50 -28.54
C TYR A 367 6.37 -4.87 -28.44
N SER A 368 6.48 -3.76 -27.72
CA SER A 368 7.71 -3.00 -27.50
C SER A 368 8.54 -3.65 -26.41
N THR A 369 9.80 -3.98 -26.69
CA THR A 369 10.72 -4.48 -25.66
C THR A 369 11.40 -3.33 -24.93
N CYS A 370 11.77 -3.54 -23.67
CA CYS A 370 12.53 -2.62 -22.84
C CYS A 370 13.75 -3.33 -22.26
N GLU A 371 14.94 -2.82 -22.55
CA GLU A 371 16.16 -3.13 -21.80
C GLU A 371 16.44 -2.00 -20.81
N LEU A 372 17.05 -2.34 -19.67
CA LEU A 372 17.36 -1.41 -18.59
C LEU A 372 18.83 -1.52 -18.23
N ILE A 373 19.46 -0.38 -17.97
CA ILE A 373 20.88 -0.28 -17.59
C ILE A 373 20.98 0.55 -16.32
N ILE A 374 21.68 0.05 -15.30
CA ILE A 374 22.10 0.85 -14.14
C ILE A 374 23.41 1.53 -14.51
N GLU A 375 23.47 2.86 -14.43
CA GLU A 375 24.58 3.62 -15.01
C GLU A 375 25.76 3.78 -14.03
N ASN A 376 25.48 3.76 -12.72
CA ASN A 376 26.45 4.14 -11.70
C ASN A 376 26.36 3.35 -10.39
N ASP A 377 25.78 2.14 -10.42
CA ASP A 377 25.71 1.21 -9.29
C ASP A 377 25.65 -0.26 -9.81
N ASP A 378 25.52 -1.24 -8.91
CA ASP A 378 25.51 -2.67 -9.24
C ASP A 378 24.21 -3.11 -9.94
N GLU A 379 24.33 -3.82 -11.07
CA GLU A 379 23.22 -4.36 -11.85
C GLU A 379 22.34 -5.37 -11.07
N ALA A 380 22.87 -5.98 -9.99
CA ALA A 380 22.08 -6.80 -9.07
C ALA A 380 20.88 -6.04 -8.46
N LEU A 381 20.90 -4.71 -8.50
CA LEU A 381 19.78 -3.85 -8.13
C LEU A 381 18.52 -4.14 -8.96
N ILE A 382 18.67 -4.49 -10.25
CA ILE A 382 17.52 -4.73 -11.16
C ILE A 382 16.64 -5.84 -10.61
N GLU A 383 17.24 -6.98 -10.24
CA GLU A 383 16.51 -8.12 -9.68
C GLU A 383 15.92 -7.80 -8.30
N ALA A 384 16.67 -7.08 -7.46
CA ALA A 384 16.19 -6.67 -6.14
C ALA A 384 14.97 -5.74 -6.24
N VAL A 385 14.98 -4.78 -7.17
CA VAL A 385 13.86 -3.87 -7.43
C VAL A 385 12.67 -4.66 -7.97
N ASN A 386 12.85 -5.45 -9.03
CA ASN A 386 11.76 -6.18 -9.67
C ASN A 386 11.10 -7.16 -8.71
N SER A 387 11.87 -7.97 -7.98
CA SER A 387 11.33 -8.92 -7.01
C SER A 387 10.49 -8.22 -5.93
N LEU A 388 10.97 -7.09 -5.40
CA LEU A 388 10.29 -6.36 -4.34
C LEU A 388 9.02 -5.63 -4.81
N LEU A 389 8.98 -5.16 -6.06
CA LEU A 389 7.80 -4.50 -6.64
C LEU A 389 6.57 -5.40 -6.73
N TYR A 390 6.75 -6.73 -6.69
CA TYR A 390 5.64 -7.69 -6.70
C TYR A 390 5.37 -8.33 -5.33
N ASP A 391 6.20 -8.05 -4.32
CA ASP A 391 6.01 -8.52 -2.95
C ASP A 391 4.64 -8.10 -2.41
N ARG A 392 3.91 -9.02 -1.76
CA ARG A 392 2.56 -8.76 -1.20
C ARG A 392 2.54 -7.67 -0.14
N ARG A 393 3.68 -7.34 0.45
CA ARG A 393 3.86 -6.26 1.44
C ARG A 393 4.08 -4.89 0.80
N VAL A 394 4.33 -4.84 -0.51
CA VAL A 394 4.59 -3.62 -1.30
C VAL A 394 3.50 -3.39 -2.35
N CYS A 395 2.99 -4.48 -2.93
CA CYS A 395 2.13 -4.48 -4.11
C CYS A 395 0.69 -4.87 -3.79
N LEU A 396 -0.22 -3.90 -3.92
CA LEU A 396 -1.65 -4.14 -3.93
C LEU A 396 -2.05 -4.82 -5.24
N ARG A 397 -2.86 -5.89 -5.14
CA ARG A 397 -3.53 -6.50 -6.31
C ARG A 397 -4.98 -6.11 -6.31
N PHE A 398 -5.35 -5.22 -7.21
CA PHE A 398 -6.66 -4.57 -7.23
C PHE A 398 -7.57 -5.20 -8.29
N SER A 399 -8.80 -5.47 -7.88
CA SER A 399 -9.89 -5.90 -8.76
C SER A 399 -10.93 -4.78 -8.87
N TRP A 400 -11.19 -4.39 -10.10
CA TRP A 400 -12.20 -3.40 -10.44
C TRP A 400 -13.62 -3.93 -10.22
N GLU A 401 -14.52 -3.03 -9.85
CA GLU A 401 -15.97 -3.19 -10.01
C GLU A 401 -16.48 -2.13 -10.99
N GLU A 402 -17.54 -2.46 -11.74
CA GLU A 402 -18.17 -1.48 -12.63
C GLU A 402 -18.61 -0.23 -11.85
N GLY A 403 -18.33 0.93 -12.43
CA GLY A 403 -18.63 2.23 -11.84
C GLY A 403 -17.64 2.69 -10.77
N ASP A 404 -16.58 1.93 -10.48
CA ASP A 404 -15.48 2.44 -9.66
C ASP A 404 -14.88 3.71 -10.27
N LEU A 405 -14.73 4.74 -9.42
CA LEU A 405 -13.80 5.83 -9.67
C LEU A 405 -12.51 5.57 -8.91
N LEU A 406 -11.34 5.85 -9.51
CA LEU A 406 -10.06 5.63 -8.85
C LEU A 406 -9.12 6.81 -9.10
N VAL A 407 -8.58 7.38 -8.03
CA VAL A 407 -7.50 8.37 -8.06
C VAL A 407 -6.22 7.72 -7.55
N ASN A 408 -5.18 7.74 -8.36
CA ASN A 408 -3.86 7.19 -8.04
C ASN A 408 -2.78 8.27 -8.18
N ASP A 409 -1.94 8.39 -7.17
CA ASP A 409 -0.71 9.17 -7.20
C ASP A 409 0.34 8.44 -8.04
N ASN A 410 0.54 8.93 -9.27
CA ASN A 410 1.51 8.39 -10.23
C ASN A 410 2.95 8.79 -9.86
N VAL A 411 3.15 9.66 -8.88
CA VAL A 411 4.49 9.99 -8.36
C VAL A 411 4.96 8.93 -7.39
N SER A 412 4.14 8.59 -6.39
CA SER A 412 4.53 7.64 -5.33
C SER A 412 4.26 6.18 -5.68
N MET A 413 3.40 5.91 -6.66
CA MET A 413 3.02 4.55 -7.06
C MET A 413 3.60 4.18 -8.42
N LEU A 414 4.15 2.97 -8.50
CA LEU A 414 4.29 2.26 -9.77
C LEU A 414 3.06 1.38 -9.96
N HIS A 415 2.71 1.10 -11.20
CA HIS A 415 1.56 0.29 -11.51
C HIS A 415 1.79 -0.57 -12.74
N THR A 416 0.96 -1.61 -12.85
CA THR A 416 0.87 -2.44 -14.03
C THR A 416 -0.47 -3.17 -14.05
N ARG A 417 -0.64 -4.05 -15.02
CA ARG A 417 -1.78 -4.92 -15.19
C ARG A 417 -1.31 -6.34 -15.49
N THR A 418 -1.88 -7.31 -14.78
CA THR A 418 -1.72 -8.73 -15.12
C THR A 418 -2.40 -9.05 -16.44
N ALA A 419 -1.99 -10.15 -17.09
CA ALA A 419 -2.64 -10.60 -18.31
C ALA A 419 -4.12 -10.93 -18.07
N TYR A 420 -4.92 -10.84 -19.13
CA TYR A 420 -6.30 -11.31 -19.14
C TYR A 420 -6.66 -11.92 -20.51
N GLU A 421 -7.80 -12.57 -20.56
CA GLU A 421 -8.32 -13.19 -21.78
C GLU A 421 -8.67 -12.13 -22.83
N GLY A 422 -8.06 -12.23 -24.02
CA GLY A 422 -8.30 -11.29 -25.12
C GLY A 422 -9.76 -11.27 -25.56
N GLY A 423 -10.24 -10.13 -26.06
CA GLY A 423 -11.65 -9.97 -26.47
C GLY A 423 -12.64 -9.79 -25.31
N SER A 424 -12.17 -9.65 -24.07
CA SER A 424 -13.03 -9.28 -22.93
C SER A 424 -13.57 -7.85 -23.07
N ASP A 425 -14.76 -7.59 -22.51
CA ASP A 425 -15.40 -6.26 -22.51
C ASP A 425 -14.67 -5.20 -21.67
N ARG A 426 -13.54 -5.54 -21.03
CA ARG A 426 -12.77 -4.67 -20.14
C ARG A 426 -12.53 -3.28 -20.75
N GLU A 427 -13.07 -2.26 -20.10
CA GLU A 427 -12.95 -0.87 -20.54
C GLU A 427 -12.85 0.06 -19.34
N MET A 428 -11.83 0.91 -19.35
CA MET A 428 -11.70 2.02 -18.40
C MET A 428 -11.41 3.30 -19.15
N TRP A 429 -11.87 4.43 -18.62
CA TRP A 429 -11.44 5.74 -19.09
C TRP A 429 -10.42 6.32 -18.13
N ARG A 430 -9.38 6.97 -18.65
CA ARG A 430 -8.29 7.56 -17.87
C ARG A 430 -8.11 9.03 -18.22
N ILE A 431 -8.05 9.88 -17.22
CA ILE A 431 -7.64 11.28 -17.30
C ILE A 431 -6.36 11.44 -16.47
N HIS A 432 -5.40 12.19 -16.99
CA HIS A 432 -4.22 12.60 -16.24
C HIS A 432 -4.40 14.03 -15.73
N PHE A 433 -3.94 14.28 -14.51
CA PHE A 433 -3.90 15.61 -13.94
C PHE A 433 -2.61 15.86 -13.17
N ASP A 434 -2.24 17.15 -13.16
CA ASP A 434 -0.97 17.79 -12.78
C ASP A 434 0.28 17.20 -13.43
#